data_AF-A0A0R2B3X9-F1
#
_entry.id   AF-A0A0R2B3X9-F1
#
_cell.length_a   1.000
_cell.length_b   1.000
_cell.length_c   1.000
_cell.angle_alpha   90.00
_cell.angle_beta   90.00
_cell.angle_gamma   90.00
#
_symmetry.space_group_name_H-M   'P 1'
#
loop_
_entity.id
_entity.type
_entity.pdbx_description
1 polymer ?
#
loop_
_entity_poly.entity_id
_entity_poly.type
_entity_poly.pdbx_seq_one_letter_code
_entity_poly.pdbx_strand_id
1 'polypeptide(L)' 'MTKNFLQTHNIDFVEHNINEEPEYIDYLKDKGYQMVPVLEAGNVSFSGFRPDALKQLAG' A
#
# COMPACT_ATOMS: atom_id res chain seq x y z
N MET A 1 -2.99 4.37 10.73
CA MET A 1 -4.31 4.88 10.28
C MET A 1 -4.81 4.19 9.01
N THR A 2 -3.97 3.93 7.99
CA THR A 2 -4.37 3.13 6.81
C THR A 2 -4.83 1.72 7.14
N LYS A 3 -4.03 1.01 7.94
CA LYS A 3 -4.29 -0.36 8.40
C LYS A 3 -5.66 -0.50 9.08
N ASN A 4 -5.94 0.40 10.03
CA ASN A 4 -7.19 0.41 10.78
C ASN A 4 -8.40 0.65 9.87
N PHE A 5 -8.24 1.46 8.83
CA PHE A 5 -9.31 1.75 7.89
C PHE A 5 -9.62 0.53 7.00
N LEU A 6 -8.61 -0.12 6.43
CA LEU A 6 -8.78 -1.36 5.67
C LEU A 6 -9.42 -2.47 6.54
N GLN A 7 -8.97 -2.58 7.79
CA GLN A 7 -9.48 -3.55 8.74
C GLN A 7 -10.92 -3.25 9.20
N THR A 8 -11.30 -1.99 9.38
CA THR A 8 -12.69 -1.58 9.67
C THR A 8 -13.62 -1.82 8.48
N HIS A 9 -13.11 -1.67 7.25
CA HIS A 9 -13.87 -1.92 6.02
C HIS A 9 -13.80 -3.39 5.56
N ASN A 10 -13.22 -4.28 6.37
CA ASN A 10 -13.08 -5.71 6.06
C ASN A 10 -12.35 -6.00 4.73
N ILE A 11 -11.48 -5.08 4.31
CA ILE A 11 -10.67 -5.20 3.10
C ILE A 11 -9.42 -6.00 3.46
N ASP A 12 -9.27 -7.18 2.85
CA ASP A 12 -8.04 -7.96 2.95
C ASP A 12 -6.86 -7.16 2.40
N PHE A 13 -5.82 -6.99 3.22
CA PHE A 13 -4.57 -6.37 2.82
C PHE A 13 -3.39 -7.15 3.38
N VAL A 14 -2.28 -7.11 2.65
CA VAL A 14 -1.01 -7.67 3.08
C VAL A 14 -0.03 -6.52 3.28
N GLU A 15 0.63 -6.52 4.42
CA GLU A 15 1.67 -5.56 4.74
C GLU A 15 3.03 -6.20 4.47
N HIS A 16 3.74 -5.69 3.46
CA HIS A 16 5.12 -6.07 3.18
C HIS A 16 6.05 -4.98 3.68
N ASN A 17 6.83 -5.31 4.70
CA ASN A 17 7.76 -4.37 5.30
C ASN A 17 9.12 -4.54 4.62
N ILE A 18 9.53 -3.54 3.84
CA ILE A 18 10.82 -3.55 3.14
C ILE A 18 12.04 -3.66 4.06
N ASN A 19 11.90 -3.40 5.36
CA ASN A 19 12.98 -3.62 6.34
C ASN A 19 13.14 -5.10 6.70
N GLU A 20 12.06 -5.88 6.65
CA GLU A 20 12.05 -7.32 6.95
C GLU A 20 12.19 -8.14 5.65
N GLU A 21 11.60 -7.66 4.56
CA GLU A 21 11.58 -8.28 3.24
C GLU A 21 12.24 -7.36 2.21
N PRO A 22 13.59 -7.31 2.15
CA PRO A 22 14.31 -6.42 1.24
C PRO A 22 14.08 -6.74 -0.25
N GLU A 23 13.53 -7.92 -0.58
CA GLU A 23 13.13 -8.28 -1.94
C GLU A 23 12.09 -7.31 -2.54
N TYR A 24 11.25 -6.72 -1.69
CA TYR A 24 10.29 -5.70 -2.12
C TYR A 24 10.95 -4.37 -2.47
N ILE A 25 12.21 -4.12 -2.06
CA ILE A 25 12.94 -2.92 -2.47
C ILE A 25 13.21 -2.95 -3.98
N ASP A 26 13.63 -4.11 -4.51
CA ASP A 26 13.85 -4.27 -5.95
C ASP A 26 12.51 -4.23 -6.71
N TYR A 27 11.44 -4.81 -6.15
CA TYR A 27 10.09 -4.68 -6.70
C TYR A 27 9.63 -3.21 -6.80
N LEU A 28 9.84 -2.41 -5.76
CA LEU A 28 9.48 -0.99 -5.76
C LEU A 28 10.30 -0.20 -6.77
N LYS A 29 11.60 -0.49 -6.89
CA LYS A 29 12.49 0.13 -7.89
C LYS A 29 12.09 -0.22 -9.31
N ASP A 30 11.76 -1.48 -9.58
CA ASP A 30 11.32 -1.94 -10.90
C ASP A 30 10.03 -1.23 -11.34
N LYS A 31 9.09 -1.03 -10.40
CA LYS A 31 7.89 -0.23 -10.64
C LYS A 31 8.11 1.28 -10.71
N GLY A 32 9.33 1.76 -10.48
CA GLY A 32 9.68 3.18 -10.51
C GLY A 32 9.19 3.98 -9.29
N TYR A 33 8.79 3.30 -8.21
CA TYR A 33 8.43 3.96 -6.97
C TYR A 33 9.68 4.42 -6.23
N GLN A 34 9.76 5.72 -5.96
CA GLN A 34 10.89 6.34 -5.26
C GLN A 34 10.60 6.66 -3.80
N MET A 35 9.36 6.43 -3.34
CA MET A 35 8.90 6.80 -2.01
C MET A 35 8.00 5.71 -1.41
N VAL A 36 8.23 5.41 -0.15
CA VAL A 36 7.40 4.52 0.69
C VAL A 36 6.61 5.36 1.70
N PRO A 37 5.45 4.89 2.21
CA PRO A 37 4.80 3.60 1.94
C PRO A 37 4.14 3.53 0.57
N VAL A 38 4.20 2.37 -0.10
CA VAL A 38 3.44 2.11 -1.34
C VAL A 38 2.24 1.24 -0.99
N LEU A 39 1.08 1.63 -1.49
CA LEU A 39 -0.14 0.87 -1.34
C LEU A 39 -0.57 0.33 -2.70
N GLU A 40 -0.81 -0.97 -2.76
CA GLU A 40 -1.36 -1.64 -3.93
C GLU A 40 -2.68 -2.31 -3.53
N ALA A 41 -3.76 -1.89 -4.17
CA ALA A 41 -5.11 -2.36 -3.95
C ALA A 41 -5.68 -2.82 -5.29
N GLY A 42 -5.48 -4.10 -5.63
CA GLY A 42 -5.92 -4.70 -6.88
C GLY A 42 -5.42 -3.94 -8.11
N ASN A 43 -6.32 -3.22 -8.80
CA ASN A 43 -6.03 -2.45 -9.99
C ASN A 43 -5.44 -1.05 -9.72
N VAL A 44 -5.33 -0.64 -8.46
CA VAL A 44 -4.89 0.70 -8.07
C VAL A 44 -3.61 0.61 -7.26
N SER A 45 -2.54 1.24 -7.72
CA SER A 45 -1.26 1.29 -7.01
C SER A 45 -0.79 2.72 -6.89
N PHE A 46 -0.54 3.18 -5.65
CA PHE A 46 -0.11 4.54 -5.38
C PHE A 46 0.97 4.57 -4.31
N SER A 47 1.93 5.46 -4.51
CA SER A 47 2.96 5.73 -3.53
C SER A 47 2.57 6.88 -2.61
N GLY A 48 2.84 6.70 -1.32
CA GLY A 48 2.57 7.63 -0.25
C GLY A 48 1.29 7.35 0.52
N PHE A 49 1.15 8.03 1.66
CA PHE A 49 -0.06 7.97 2.48
C PHE A 49 -1.17 8.83 1.87
N ARG A 50 -2.13 8.19 1.20
CA ARG A 50 -3.28 8.87 0.56
C ARG A 50 -4.60 8.44 1.21
N PRO A 51 -5.12 9.20 2.19
CA PRO A 51 -6.40 8.89 2.82
C PRO A 51 -7.58 8.99 1.85
N ASP A 52 -7.50 9.84 0.83
CA ASP A 52 -8.53 9.95 -0.22
C ASP A 52 -8.66 8.67 -1.05
N ALA A 53 -7.52 8.06 -1.42
CA ALA A 53 -7.50 6.81 -2.18
C ALA A 53 -8.01 5.63 -1.34
N LEU A 54 -7.70 5.63 -0.04
CA LEU A 54 -8.28 4.66 0.90
C LEU A 54 -9.79 4.78 0.98
N LYS A 55 -10.33 6.01 1.12
CA LYS A 55 -11.77 6.23 1.10
C LYS A 55 -12.43 5.75 -0.19
N GLN A 56 -11.75 5.88 -1.33
CA GLN A 56 -12.24 5.38 -2.62
C GLN A 56 -12.31 3.84 -2.68
N LEU A 57 -11.45 3.14 -1.94
CA LEU A 57 -11.49 1.67 -1.80
C LEU A 57 -12.57 1.20 -0.81
N ALA A 58 -12.92 2.05 0.15
CA ALA A 58 -13.84 1.75 1.24
C ALA A 58 -15.31 2.08 0.96
N GLY A 59 -15.58 2.96 -0.01
CA GLY A 59 -16.93 3.26 -0.54
C GLY A 59 -18.00 3.48 0.51
#